data_AF-A0A2H1JSZ2-F1
#
_entry.id   AF-A0A2H1JSZ2-F1
#
_cell.length_a   1.000
_cell.length_b   1.000
_cell.length_c   1.000
_cell.angle_alpha   90.00
_cell.angle_beta   90.00
_cell.angle_gamma   90.00
#
_symmetry.space_group_name_H-M   'P 1'
#
loop_
_entity.id
_entity.type
_entity.pdbx_description
1 polymer ?
#
loop_
_entity_poly.entity_id
_entity_poly.type
_entity_poly.pdbx_seq_one_letter_code
_entity_poly.pdbx_strand_id
1 'polypeptide(L)'
;MVEESIDIELQDTGEFLASIHTGAGTEEIVLILSDAEDVSDGVLRNDDATARAAVEFMLRHQSAGDLPDRIDLEDISAAYDGGIEAIRELRG
;
A
#
# COMPACT_ATOMS: atom_id res chain seq x y z
N MET A 1 2.23 13.43 -19.32
CA MET A 1 2.31 12.86 -17.97
C MET A 1 1.54 11.56 -18.08
N VAL A 2 2.20 10.41 -18.05
CA VAL A 2 1.46 9.14 -17.95
C VAL A 2 0.91 9.10 -16.54
N GLU A 3 -0.41 9.14 -16.40
CA GLU A 3 -1.07 9.02 -15.09
C GLU A 3 -0.85 7.59 -14.61
N GLU A 4 -0.09 7.43 -13.54
CA GLU A 4 0.11 6.13 -12.89
C GLU A 4 -1.26 5.66 -12.37
N SER A 5 -1.67 4.48 -12.82
CA SER A 5 -2.95 3.90 -12.41
C SER A 5 -2.69 2.76 -11.43
N ILE A 6 -3.39 2.77 -10.30
CA ILE A 6 -3.31 1.73 -9.27
C ILE A 6 -4.63 0.96 -9.29
N ASP A 7 -4.54 -0.34 -9.55
CA ASP A 7 -5.64 -1.30 -9.43
C ASP A 7 -5.38 -2.17 -8.18
N ILE A 8 -6.43 -2.44 -7.39
CA ILE A 8 -6.34 -3.19 -6.14
C ILE A 8 -7.30 -4.38 -6.23
N GLU A 9 -6.78 -5.58 -6.01
CA GLU A 9 -7.56 -6.81 -6.00
C GLU A 9 -7.29 -7.62 -4.73
N LEU A 10 -8.32 -7.92 -3.95
CA LEU A 10 -8.24 -8.85 -2.82
C LEU A 10 -7.94 -10.27 -3.31
N GLN A 11 -6.79 -10.82 -2.91
CA GLN A 11 -6.37 -12.19 -3.26
C GLN A 11 -6.85 -13.19 -2.21
N ASP A 12 -6.60 -12.88 -0.94
CA ASP A 12 -6.91 -13.71 0.22
C ASP A 12 -7.31 -12.83 1.41
N THR A 13 -7.78 -13.42 2.50
CA THR A 13 -8.20 -12.63 3.67
C THR A 13 -7.02 -11.84 4.24
N GLY A 14 -7.02 -10.52 4.02
CA GLY A 14 -5.91 -9.65 4.42
C GLY A 14 -4.74 -9.57 3.46
N GLU A 15 -4.86 -10.11 2.25
CA GLU A 15 -3.83 -9.99 1.21
C GLU A 15 -4.43 -9.33 -0.04
N PHE A 16 -3.84 -8.21 -0.46
CA PHE A 16 -4.25 -7.45 -1.64
C PHE A 16 -3.12 -7.42 -2.65
N LEU A 17 -3.44 -7.67 -3.92
CA LEU A 17 -2.55 -7.43 -5.04
C LEU A 17 -2.78 -6.01 -5.56
N ALA A 18 -1.73 -5.20 -5.54
CA ALA A 18 -1.71 -3.90 -6.16
C ALA A 18 -0.98 -3.97 -7.50
N SER A 19 -1.70 -3.63 -8.57
CA SER A 19 -1.14 -3.47 -9.92
C SER A 19 -0.90 -2.00 -10.21
N ILE A 20 0.37 -1.62 -10.40
CA ILE A 20 0.80 -0.25 -10.65
C ILE A 20 1.18 -0.13 -12.12
N HIS A 21 0.30 0.51 -12.90
CA HIS A 21 0.51 0.73 -14.32
C HIS A 21 1.32 2.01 -14.54
N THR A 22 2.58 1.85 -14.94
CA THR A 22 3.50 2.94 -15.26
C THR A 22 3.76 3.02 -16.76
N GLY A 23 4.46 4.08 -17.20
CA GLY A 23 4.90 4.17 -18.60
C GLY A 23 5.93 3.11 -19.02
N ALA A 24 6.56 2.42 -18.07
CA ALA A 24 7.58 1.40 -18.31
C ALA A 24 7.01 -0.04 -18.33
N GLY A 25 5.81 -0.23 -17.77
CA GLY A 25 5.22 -1.55 -17.56
C GLY A 25 4.23 -1.55 -16.39
N THR A 26 3.79 -2.75 -16.01
CA THR A 26 2.99 -2.96 -14.80
C THR A 26 3.87 -3.60 -13.75
N GLU A 27 3.96 -2.97 -12.58
CA GLU A 27 4.61 -3.54 -11.39
C GLU A 27 3.52 -4.09 -10.46
N GLU A 28 3.78 -5.21 -9.81
CA GLU A 28 2.82 -5.90 -8.94
C GLU A 28 3.38 -6.03 -7.53
N ILE A 29 2.57 -5.69 -6.53
CA ILE A 29 2.97 -5.75 -5.11
C ILE A 29 1.86 -6.41 -4.30
N VAL A 30 2.26 -7.32 -3.41
CA VAL A 30 1.34 -7.92 -2.43
C VAL A 30 1.37 -7.13 -1.14
N LEU A 31 0.24 -6.51 -0.77
CA LEU A 31 0.05 -5.88 0.54
C LEU A 31 -0.62 -6.83 1.51
N ILE A 32 -0.03 -6.99 2.68
CA ILE A 32 -0.60 -7.76 3.80
C ILE A 32 -1.19 -6.78 4.81
N LEU A 33 -2.51 -6.80 4.96
CA LEU A 33 -3.28 -5.96 5.88
C LEU A 33 -4.03 -6.77 6.95
N SER A 34 -3.74 -8.08 7.08
CA SER A 34 -4.35 -8.95 8.08
C SER A 34 -4.29 -8.39 9.50
N ASP A 35 -3.17 -7.75 9.85
CA ASP A 35 -2.92 -7.16 11.17
C ASP A 35 -3.07 -5.64 11.19
N ALA A 36 -3.70 -5.05 10.16
CA ALA A 36 -3.74 -3.60 9.99
C ALA A 36 -4.40 -2.88 11.16
N GLU A 37 -5.45 -3.44 11.73
CA GLU A 37 -6.13 -2.88 12.90
C GLU A 37 -5.24 -2.94 14.16
N ASP A 38 -4.41 -3.96 14.32
CA ASP A 38 -3.51 -4.10 15.48
C ASP A 38 -2.33 -3.11 15.37
N VAL A 39 -1.65 -3.11 14.22
CA VAL A 39 -0.48 -2.25 13.94
C VAL A 39 -0.83 -0.76 14.00
N SER A 40 -2.06 -0.40 13.61
CA SER A 40 -2.49 1.00 13.54
C SER A 40 -3.35 1.47 14.73
N ASP A 41 -3.49 0.66 15.79
CA ASP A 41 -4.39 0.95 16.92
C ASP A 41 -5.85 1.25 16.47
N GLY A 42 -6.32 0.48 15.48
CA GLY A 42 -7.67 0.56 14.90
C GLY A 42 -7.91 1.72 13.93
N VAL A 43 -6.87 2.47 13.56
CA VAL A 43 -6.97 3.61 12.64
C VAL A 43 -7.16 3.17 11.18
N LEU A 44 -6.41 2.15 10.78
CA LEU A 44 -6.45 1.51 9.47
C LEU A 44 -7.16 0.16 9.58
N ARG A 45 -7.66 -0.33 8.45
CA ARG A 45 -8.44 -1.56 8.38
C ARG A 45 -7.97 -2.42 7.22
N ASN A 46 -8.34 -3.70 7.29
CA ASN A 46 -8.15 -4.64 6.21
C ASN A 46 -9.20 -4.39 5.10
N ASP A 47 -8.98 -3.35 4.28
CA ASP A 47 -9.85 -2.96 3.17
C ASP A 47 -9.08 -2.36 1.98
N ASP A 48 -9.73 -2.34 0.81
CA ASP A 48 -9.14 -1.84 -0.43
C ASP A 48 -8.69 -0.37 -0.35
N ALA A 49 -9.37 0.45 0.47
CA ALA A 49 -9.02 1.86 0.62
C ALA A 49 -7.69 2.01 1.36
N THR A 50 -7.47 1.20 2.40
CA THR A 50 -6.19 1.14 3.12
C THR A 50 -5.08 0.60 2.21
N ALA A 51 -5.34 -0.47 1.45
CA ALA A 51 -4.37 -1.02 0.50
C ALA A 51 -3.95 0.01 -0.55
N ARG A 52 -4.93 0.71 -1.15
CA ARG A 52 -4.67 1.79 -2.10
C ARG A 52 -3.85 2.92 -1.48
N ALA A 53 -4.25 3.40 -0.30
CA ALA A 53 -3.56 4.47 0.39
C ALA A 53 -2.11 4.12 0.77
N ALA A 54 -1.86 2.87 1.16
CA ALA A 54 -0.52 2.36 1.42
C ALA A 54 0.36 2.36 0.16
N VAL A 55 -0.17 1.92 -0.98
CA VAL A 55 0.54 1.98 -2.26
C VAL A 55 0.83 3.41 -2.68
N GLU A 56 -0.16 4.30 -2.60
CA GLU A 56 0.01 5.72 -2.91
C GLU A 56 1.06 6.38 -2.00
N PHE A 57 1.08 6.01 -0.72
CA PHE A 57 2.09 6.47 0.23
C PHE A 57 3.50 6.03 -0.19
N MET A 58 3.67 4.75 -0.55
CA MET A 58 4.96 4.22 -0.96
C MET A 58 5.46 4.83 -2.28
N LEU A 59 4.58 5.01 -3.27
CA LEU A 59 4.91 5.64 -4.55
C LEU A 59 5.32 7.11 -4.42
N ARG A 60 4.91 7.79 -3.33
CA ARG A 60 5.41 9.14 -3.00
C ARG A 60 6.85 9.15 -2.49
N HIS A 61 7.34 8.02 -1.97
CA HIS A 61 8.68 7.90 -1.39
C HIS A 61 9.68 7.27 -2.37
N GLN A 62 9.23 6.35 -3.21
CA GLN A 62 10.10 5.64 -4.16
C GLN A 62 9.35 5.22 -5.43
N SER A 63 10.10 4.91 -6.49
CA SER A 63 9.52 4.46 -7.77
C SER A 63 8.94 3.05 -7.64
N ALA A 64 7.95 2.74 -8.50
CA ALA A 64 7.26 1.45 -8.47
C ALA A 64 8.20 0.24 -8.54
N GLY A 65 9.22 0.30 -9.41
CA GLY A 65 10.20 -0.80 -9.57
C GLY A 65 11.25 -0.91 -8.46
N ASP A 66 11.27 0.00 -7.50
CA ASP A 66 12.09 -0.10 -6.28
C ASP A 66 11.26 -0.61 -5.09
N LEU A 67 9.95 -0.82 -5.26
CA LEU A 67 9.11 -1.38 -4.23
C LEU A 67 9.38 -2.88 -4.06
N PRO A 68 9.34 -3.38 -2.81
CA PRO A 68 9.41 -4.81 -2.57
C PRO A 68 8.18 -5.52 -3.16
N ASP A 69 8.35 -6.77 -3.59
CA ASP A 69 7.25 -7.58 -4.14
C ASP A 69 6.14 -7.85 -3.12
N ARG A 70 6.46 -7.76 -1.82
CA ARG A 70 5.55 -8.02 -0.71
C ARG A 70 5.88 -7.09 0.46
N ILE A 71 4.85 -6.50 1.06
CA ILE A 71 5.01 -5.58 2.19
C ILE A 71 3.79 -5.61 3.11
N ASP A 72 4.02 -5.38 4.40
CA ASP A 72 2.95 -5.20 5.39
C ASP A 72 3.02 -3.81 6.06
N LEU A 73 2.02 -3.50 6.90
CA LEU A 73 2.00 -2.22 7.61
C LEU A 73 3.08 -2.11 8.70
N GLU A 74 3.56 -3.23 9.25
CA GLU A 74 4.65 -3.22 10.23
C GLU A 74 5.94 -2.76 9.54
N ASP A 75 6.24 -3.32 8.36
CA ASP A 75 7.36 -2.91 7.50
C ASP A 75 7.29 -1.41 7.18
N ILE A 76 6.11 -0.91 6.79
CA ILE A 76 5.92 0.52 6.49
C ILE A 76 6.14 1.37 7.73
N SER A 77 5.59 0.98 8.89
CA SER A 77 5.77 1.72 10.13
C SER A 77 7.21 1.73 10.63
N ALA A 78 7.96 0.65 10.37
CA ALA A 78 9.36 0.53 10.72
C ALA A 78 10.28 1.32 9.77
N ALA A 79 9.92 1.40 8.48
CA ALA A 79 10.69 2.11 7.47
C ALA A 79 10.39 3.63 7.42
N TYR A 80 9.15 4.03 7.74
CA TYR A 80 8.68 5.40 7.59
C TYR A 80 8.03 5.90 8.87
N ASP A 81 8.72 6.84 9.54
CA ASP A 81 8.18 7.54 10.71
C ASP A 81 6.91 8.32 10.32
N GLY A 82 5.79 8.06 11.02
CA GLY A 82 4.48 8.63 10.70
C GLY A 82 3.78 8.03 9.47
N GLY A 83 4.23 6.87 8.97
CA GLY A 83 3.65 6.22 7.80
C GLY A 83 2.16 5.87 7.97
N ILE A 84 1.76 5.43 9.16
CA ILE A 84 0.36 5.09 9.47
C ILE A 84 -0.54 6.32 9.38
N GLU A 85 -0.12 7.45 9.93
CA GLU A 85 -0.85 8.71 9.86
C GLU A 85 -0.99 9.21 8.42
N ALA A 86 0.09 9.14 7.64
CA ALA A 86 0.06 9.55 6.23
C ALA A 86 -0.88 8.67 5.38
N ILE A 87 -0.87 7.36 5.60
CA ILE A 87 -1.80 6.43 4.94
C ILE A 87 -3.24 6.73 5.34
N ARG A 88 -3.49 7.01 6.62
CA ARG A 88 -4.82 7.40 7.09
C ARG A 88 -5.31 8.68 6.40
N GLU A 89 -4.46 9.69 6.26
CA GLU A 89 -4.80 10.94 5.57
C GLU A 89 -5.09 10.71 4.08
N LEU A 90 -4.40 9.76 3.45
CA LEU A 90 -4.61 9.36 2.06
C LEU A 90 -5.90 8.58 1.85
N ARG A 91 -6.33 7.80 2.84
CA ARG A 91 -7.55 6.99 2.76
C ARG A 91 -8.83 7.84 2.67
N GLY A 92 -8.88 8.96 3.41
CA GLY A 92 -10.07 9.81 3.57
C GLY A 92 -11.03 9.31 4.65
#